data_AF-A0A5C9D727-F1
#
_entry.id   AF-A0A5C9D727-F1
#
_cell.length_a   1.000
_cell.length_b   1.000
_cell.length_c   1.000
_cell.angle_alpha   90.00
_cell.angle_beta   90.00
_cell.angle_gamma   90.00
#
_symmetry.space_group_name_H-M   'P 1'
#
loop_
_entity.id
_entity.type
_entity.pdbx_description
1 polymer ?
#
loop_
_entity_poly.entity_id
_entity_poly.type
_entity_poly.pdbx_seq_one_letter_code
_entity_poly.pdbx_strand_id
1 'polypeptide(L)'
;MVSAASYVFAIGLYMTAMAPMGDPNLGIGEYFAFYGEHRAIVFVWTYSMYIIHGGSLIVLVLALRERLKEAAPRLSLVAAGLGFAWAGFVLLSGFINLWGAEALADLHPKNPGLAETLKEVIAMVTLGIDSSDKCLGALWIGLSCLAALTALKAKAAPKALPGAVHPKAILPTEALPKALAVAGLGLGAAVFALGLALPANDPSASFAFGIGTIFWWLFLGLHMLRRPELA
;
A
#
# COMPACT_ATOMS: atom_id res chain seq x y z
N MET A 1 -2.14 5.68 -10.38
CA MET A 1 -0.95 6.16 -11.12
C MET A 1 0.15 6.58 -10.18
N VAL A 2 -0.05 7.61 -9.34
CA VAL A 2 0.97 8.04 -8.35
C VAL A 2 1.46 6.88 -7.48
N SER A 3 0.56 6.09 -6.91
CA SER A 3 0.93 4.95 -6.04
C SER A 3 1.78 3.90 -6.75
N ALA A 4 1.49 3.59 -8.02
CA ALA A 4 2.29 2.66 -8.81
C ALA A 4 3.68 3.24 -9.15
N ALA A 5 3.70 4.50 -9.58
CA ALA A 5 4.93 5.19 -9.93
C ALA A 5 5.88 5.32 -8.73
N SER A 6 5.35 5.67 -7.55
CA SER A 6 6.14 5.79 -6.33
C SER A 6 6.75 4.45 -5.92
N TYR A 7 5.99 3.35 -6.03
CA TYR A 7 6.49 1.99 -5.72
C TYR A 7 7.59 1.55 -6.69
N VAL A 8 7.36 1.70 -8.00
CA VAL A 8 8.36 1.33 -9.02
C VAL A 8 9.62 2.16 -8.86
N PHE A 9 9.48 3.46 -8.62
CA PHE A 9 10.59 4.35 -8.36
C PHE A 9 11.37 3.94 -7.10
N ALA A 10 10.68 3.71 -5.98
CA ALA A 10 11.32 3.32 -4.72
C ALA A 10 12.05 1.98 -4.84
N ILE A 11 11.44 0.98 -5.48
CA ILE A 11 12.08 -0.33 -5.73
C ILE A 11 13.31 -0.15 -6.63
N GLY A 12 13.18 0.59 -7.73
CA GLY A 12 14.30 0.82 -8.65
C GLY A 12 15.47 1.52 -7.97
N LEU A 13 15.19 2.55 -7.18
CA LEU A 13 16.21 3.29 -6.44
C LEU A 13 16.85 2.42 -5.35
N TYR A 14 16.05 1.62 -4.65
CA TYR A 14 16.56 0.69 -3.64
C TYR A 14 17.53 -0.32 -4.23
N MET A 15 17.12 -0.98 -5.32
CA MET A 15 17.89 -2.05 -5.96
C MET A 15 19.17 -1.56 -6.63
N THR A 16 19.24 -0.29 -7.02
CA THR A 16 20.39 0.26 -7.77
C THR A 16 21.33 1.11 -6.92
N ALA A 17 20.80 1.82 -5.92
CA ALA A 17 21.54 2.86 -5.22
C ALA A 17 21.45 2.78 -3.69
N MET A 18 20.72 1.82 -3.11
CA MET A 18 20.59 1.68 -1.66
C MET A 18 20.67 0.22 -1.17
N ALA A 19 21.09 -0.71 -2.02
CA ALA A 19 21.16 -2.13 -1.71
C ALA A 19 21.87 -2.47 -0.38
N PRO A 20 22.98 -1.80 0.01
CA PRO A 20 23.64 -2.08 1.29
C PRO A 20 22.74 -1.87 2.50
N MET A 21 21.86 -0.86 2.50
CA MET A 21 20.94 -0.62 3.62
C MET A 21 19.84 -1.68 3.75
N GLY A 22 19.74 -2.58 2.77
CA GLY A 22 18.88 -3.74 2.82
C GLY A 22 19.48 -4.96 3.52
N ASP A 23 20.77 -4.93 3.83
CA ASP A 23 21.40 -6.04 4.53
C ASP A 23 21.07 -5.99 6.02
N PRO A 24 20.34 -6.98 6.57
CA PRO A 24 20.02 -7.03 7.99
C PRO A 24 21.26 -7.15 8.88
N ASN A 25 22.40 -7.57 8.32
CA ASN A 25 23.66 -7.71 9.04
C ASN A 25 24.58 -6.50 8.89
N LEU A 26 24.14 -5.43 8.20
CA LEU A 26 24.95 -4.22 8.03
C LEU A 26 25.28 -3.63 9.40
N GLY A 27 26.57 -3.50 9.72
CA GLY A 27 27.02 -2.91 10.99
C GLY A 27 26.55 -1.45 11.13
N ILE A 28 26.45 -0.92 12.35
CA ILE A 28 26.05 0.48 12.54
C ILE A 28 27.03 1.47 11.92
N GLY A 29 28.33 1.17 11.97
CA GLY A 29 29.38 1.99 11.36
C GLY A 29 29.26 2.06 9.83
N GLU A 30 29.06 0.90 9.19
CA GLU A 30 28.85 0.80 7.74
C GLU A 30 27.54 1.46 7.32
N TYR A 31 26.48 1.29 8.12
CA TYR A 31 25.21 1.99 7.92
C TYR A 31 25.40 3.51 7.89
N PHE A 32 26.15 4.08 8.86
CA PHE A 32 26.39 5.51 8.88
C PHE A 32 27.36 6.02 7.82
N ALA A 33 28.36 5.22 7.45
CA ALA A 33 29.23 5.54 6.33
C ALA A 33 28.40 5.67 5.04
N PHE A 34 27.56 4.68 4.76
CA PHE A 34 26.67 4.69 3.62
C PHE A 34 25.66 5.84 3.69
N TYR A 35 24.95 5.96 4.81
CA TYR A 35 23.93 7.00 5.02
C TYR A 35 24.53 8.39 4.88
N GLY A 36 25.72 8.64 5.45
CA GLY A 36 26.43 9.91 5.37
C GLY A 36 26.74 10.36 3.94
N GLU A 37 27.20 9.43 3.11
CA GLU A 37 27.49 9.70 1.69
C GLU A 37 26.23 9.84 0.83
N HIS A 38 25.15 9.13 1.19
CA HIS A 38 23.95 8.99 0.33
C HIS A 38 22.70 9.70 0.88
N ARG A 39 22.83 10.59 1.87
CA ARG A 39 21.70 11.22 2.61
C ARG A 39 20.56 11.70 1.71
N ALA A 40 20.88 12.39 0.63
CA ALA A 40 19.89 12.91 -0.31
C ALA A 40 19.08 11.79 -0.98
N ILE A 41 19.75 10.70 -1.36
CA ILE A 41 19.11 9.53 -2.00
C ILE A 41 18.22 8.80 -1.00
N VAL A 42 18.69 8.63 0.25
CA VAL A 42 17.89 7.99 1.31
C VAL A 42 16.65 8.81 1.61
N PHE A 43 16.80 10.13 1.71
CA PHE A 43 15.67 11.03 1.92
C PHE A 43 14.66 10.94 0.75
N VAL A 44 15.12 11.01 -0.50
CA VAL A 44 14.25 10.90 -1.69
C VAL A 44 13.51 9.57 -1.71
N TRP A 45 14.20 8.47 -1.39
CA TRP A 45 13.59 7.15 -1.29
C TRP A 45 12.51 7.11 -0.21
N THR A 46 12.83 7.47 1.04
CA THR A 46 11.89 7.47 2.16
C THR A 46 10.69 8.37 1.89
N TYR A 47 10.93 9.57 1.35
CA TYR A 47 9.87 10.52 1.04
C TYR A 47 8.94 10.00 -0.06
N SER A 48 9.49 9.42 -1.13
CA SER A 48 8.70 8.85 -2.23
C SER A 48 7.91 7.61 -1.80
N MET A 49 8.55 6.69 -1.09
CA MET A 49 8.00 5.39 -0.70
C MET A 49 6.90 5.51 0.36
N TYR A 50 7.07 6.42 1.31
CA TYR A 50 6.14 6.51 2.44
C TYR A 50 5.23 7.74 2.37
N ILE A 51 5.78 8.92 2.12
CA ILE A 51 5.01 10.17 2.21
C ILE A 51 4.15 10.38 0.97
N ILE A 52 4.77 10.38 -0.22
CA ILE A 52 4.03 10.52 -1.49
C ILE A 52 3.08 9.34 -1.68
N HIS A 53 3.57 8.12 -1.44
CA HIS A 53 2.75 6.92 -1.56
C HIS A 53 1.57 6.93 -0.58
N GLY A 54 1.81 7.10 0.72
CA GLY A 54 0.78 7.12 1.75
C GLY A 54 -0.25 8.22 1.53
N GLY A 55 0.20 9.43 1.17
CA GLY A 55 -0.71 10.53 0.79
C GLY A 55 -1.58 10.17 -0.42
N SER A 56 -1.00 9.55 -1.45
CA SER A 56 -1.75 9.08 -2.62
C SER A 56 -2.75 7.97 -2.29
N LEU A 57 -2.43 7.10 -1.32
CA LEU A 57 -3.33 6.03 -0.87
C LEU A 57 -4.57 6.61 -0.19
N ILE A 58 -4.44 7.63 0.65
CA ILE A 58 -5.60 8.30 1.27
C ILE A 58 -6.58 8.78 0.20
N VAL A 59 -6.07 9.45 -0.84
CA VAL A 59 -6.89 9.94 -1.96
C VAL A 59 -7.52 8.77 -2.73
N LEU A 60 -6.77 7.70 -2.97
CA LEU A 60 -7.26 6.52 -3.67
C LEU A 60 -8.36 5.79 -2.90
N VAL A 61 -8.20 5.65 -1.58
CA VAL A 61 -9.19 5.06 -0.68
C VAL A 61 -10.49 5.86 -0.72
N LEU A 62 -10.41 7.19 -0.62
CA LEU A 62 -11.55 8.09 -0.75
C LEU A 62 -12.24 7.93 -2.12
N ALA A 63 -11.45 7.94 -3.21
CA ALA A 63 -11.98 7.84 -4.56
C ALA A 63 -12.72 6.51 -4.81
N LEU A 64 -12.19 5.39 -4.30
CA LEU A 64 -12.86 4.09 -4.41
C LEU A 64 -14.12 4.01 -3.55
N ARG A 65 -14.08 4.55 -2.33
CA ARG A 65 -15.27 4.62 -1.48
C ARG A 65 -16.38 5.41 -2.16
N GLU A 66 -16.07 6.60 -2.66
CA GLU A 66 -17.05 7.46 -3.34
C GLU A 66 -17.67 6.79 -4.56
N ARG A 67 -16.88 6.01 -5.31
CA ARG A 67 -17.38 5.22 -6.45
C ARG A 67 -18.26 4.03 -6.05
N LEU A 68 -18.01 3.42 -4.90
CA LEU A 68 -18.62 2.14 -4.52
C LEU A 68 -19.74 2.29 -3.46
N LYS A 69 -19.85 3.45 -2.80
CA LYS A 69 -20.77 3.66 -1.66
C LYS A 69 -22.25 3.48 -2.03
N GLU A 70 -22.65 3.84 -3.26
CA GLU A 70 -24.05 3.75 -3.67
C GLU A 70 -24.49 2.30 -3.92
N ALA A 71 -23.61 1.44 -4.47
CA ALA A 71 -23.97 0.04 -4.73
C ALA A 71 -23.62 -0.93 -3.59
N ALA A 72 -22.60 -0.63 -2.79
CA ALA A 72 -22.12 -1.49 -1.72
C ALA A 72 -21.72 -0.67 -0.48
N PRO A 73 -22.68 0.02 0.18
CA PRO A 73 -22.39 1.02 1.20
C PRO A 73 -21.61 0.48 2.40
N ARG A 74 -22.03 -0.68 2.93
CA ARG A 74 -21.37 -1.29 4.11
C ARG A 74 -19.98 -1.80 3.76
N LEU A 75 -19.84 -2.47 2.62
CA LEU A 75 -18.58 -3.09 2.22
C LEU A 75 -17.53 -2.05 1.80
N SER A 76 -17.94 -1.00 1.07
CA SER A 76 -17.08 0.13 0.73
C SER A 76 -16.64 0.93 1.96
N LEU A 77 -17.50 1.05 2.99
CA LEU A 77 -17.12 1.67 4.27
C LEU A 77 -16.05 0.85 5.00
N VAL A 78 -16.26 -0.47 5.15
CA VAL A 78 -15.29 -1.36 5.80
C VAL A 78 -13.96 -1.36 5.04
N ALA A 79 -14.00 -1.48 3.71
CA ALA A 79 -12.82 -1.40 2.86
C ALA A 79 -12.08 -0.08 3.09
N ALA A 80 -12.79 1.06 3.11
CA ALA A 80 -12.17 2.36 3.36
C ALA A 80 -11.51 2.45 4.73
N GLY A 81 -12.14 1.92 5.79
CA GLY A 81 -11.55 1.85 7.12
C GLY A 81 -10.19 1.13 7.13
N LEU A 82 -10.11 -0.03 6.47
CA LEU A 82 -8.85 -0.78 6.32
C LEU A 82 -7.83 -0.03 5.45
N GLY A 83 -8.28 0.61 4.38
CA GLY A 83 -7.43 1.42 3.51
C GLY A 83 -6.80 2.61 4.23
N PHE A 84 -7.55 3.30 5.11
CA PHE A 84 -7.00 4.38 5.93
C PHE A 84 -6.06 3.87 7.02
N ALA A 85 -6.40 2.76 7.68
CA ALA A 85 -5.49 2.14 8.64
C ALA A 85 -4.15 1.79 7.98
N TRP A 86 -4.20 1.19 6.80
CA TRP A 86 -3.01 0.89 6.01
C TRP A 86 -2.23 2.15 5.63
N ALA A 87 -2.88 3.17 5.07
CA ALA A 87 -2.20 4.40 4.70
C ALA A 87 -1.54 5.09 5.91
N GLY A 88 -2.18 5.01 7.09
CA GLY A 88 -1.61 5.47 8.35
C GLY A 88 -0.33 4.72 8.73
N PHE A 89 -0.31 3.39 8.55
CA PHE A 89 0.88 2.57 8.83
C PHE A 89 2.02 2.87 7.87
N VAL A 90 1.73 3.05 6.57
CA VAL A 90 2.73 3.48 5.58
C VAL A 90 3.35 4.82 6.00
N LEU A 91 2.53 5.82 6.34
CA LEU A 91 3.04 7.13 6.77
C LEU A 91 3.86 7.03 8.05
N LEU A 92 3.37 6.27 9.05
CA LEU A 92 4.04 6.08 10.32
C LEU A 92 5.41 5.40 10.15
N SER A 93 5.49 4.35 9.33
CA SER A 93 6.76 3.67 8.99
C SER A 93 7.76 4.64 8.37
N GLY A 94 7.31 5.53 7.48
CA GLY A 94 8.16 6.56 6.90
C GLY A 94 8.71 7.57 7.91
N PHE A 95 7.87 8.05 8.83
CA PHE A 95 8.31 8.98 9.86
C PHE A 95 9.27 8.34 10.88
N ILE A 96 9.03 7.09 11.25
CA ILE A 96 9.94 6.32 12.11
C ILE A 96 11.30 6.18 11.44
N ASN A 97 11.36 5.84 10.14
CA ASN A 97 12.63 5.73 9.43
C ASN A 97 13.35 7.07 9.29
N LEU A 98 12.61 8.15 9.00
CA LEU A 98 13.21 9.48 8.81
C LEU A 98 13.79 10.03 10.12
N TRP A 99 12.98 10.10 11.18
CA TRP A 99 13.42 10.63 12.48
C TRP A 99 14.26 9.64 13.27
N GLY A 100 14.08 8.33 13.04
CA GLY A 100 14.92 7.29 13.61
C GLY A 100 16.35 7.39 13.12
N ALA A 101 16.57 7.65 11.82
CA ALA A 101 17.91 7.87 11.28
C ALA A 101 18.59 9.11 11.89
N GLU A 102 17.83 10.18 12.15
CA GLU A 102 18.32 11.39 12.83
C GLU A 102 18.69 11.10 14.30
N ALA A 103 17.80 10.43 15.04
CA ALA A 103 18.05 10.03 16.42
C ALA A 103 19.27 9.10 16.54
N LEU A 104 19.42 8.16 15.61
CA LEU A 104 20.59 7.31 15.53
C LEU A 104 21.87 8.15 15.27
N ALA A 105 21.84 9.08 14.32
CA ALA A 105 22.99 9.91 13.97
C ALA A 105 23.46 10.78 15.15
N ASP A 106 22.51 11.30 15.94
CA ASP A 106 22.78 12.10 17.14
C ASP A 106 23.30 11.28 18.32
N LEU A 107 22.91 10.01 18.39
CA LEU A 107 23.26 9.10 19.49
C LEU A 107 24.60 8.39 19.24
N HIS A 108 24.87 7.98 18.02
CA HIS A 108 26.06 7.23 17.63
C HIS A 108 27.39 7.84 18.14
N PRO A 109 27.68 9.16 17.99
CA PRO A 109 28.94 9.73 18.50
C PRO A 109 29.00 9.82 20.03
N LYS A 110 27.86 9.73 20.74
CA LYS A 110 27.78 9.83 22.20
C LYS A 110 27.84 8.46 22.86
N ASN A 111 27.17 7.46 22.28
CA ASN A 111 27.11 6.10 22.78
C ASN A 111 26.80 5.12 21.63
N PRO A 112 27.84 4.56 20.98
CA PRO A 112 27.67 3.63 19.86
C PRO A 112 26.86 2.38 20.22
N GLY A 113 27.09 1.79 21.39
CA GLY A 113 26.38 0.58 21.82
C GLY A 113 24.88 0.81 22.01
N LEU A 114 24.49 1.95 22.59
CA LEU A 114 23.07 2.30 22.69
C LEU A 114 22.45 2.63 21.32
N ALA A 115 23.23 3.20 20.40
CA ALA A 115 22.77 3.43 19.03
C ALA A 115 22.51 2.12 18.28
N GLU A 116 23.32 1.08 18.48
CA GLU A 116 23.07 -0.27 17.94
C GLU A 116 21.77 -0.85 18.48
N THR A 117 21.55 -0.77 19.80
CA THR A 117 20.29 -1.21 20.40
C THR A 117 19.09 -0.44 19.83
N LEU A 118 19.20 0.88 19.68
CA LEU A 118 18.13 1.69 19.08
C LEU A 118 17.86 1.30 17.62
N LYS A 119 18.90 0.97 16.85
CA LYS A 119 18.77 0.52 15.45
C LYS A 119 17.97 -0.78 15.38
N GLU A 120 18.26 -1.75 16.26
CA GLU A 120 17.51 -3.01 16.34
C GLU A 120 16.06 -2.78 16.76
N VAL A 121 15.81 -1.89 17.72
CA VAL A 121 14.45 -1.52 18.15
C VAL A 121 13.66 -0.91 16.99
N ILE A 122 14.25 0.03 16.25
CA ILE A 122 13.63 0.63 15.07
C ILE A 122 13.31 -0.45 14.04
N ALA A 123 14.28 -1.31 13.70
CA ALA A 123 14.11 -2.39 12.74
C ALA A 123 12.98 -3.35 13.13
N MET A 124 12.88 -3.72 14.40
CA MET A 124 11.82 -4.60 14.92
C MET A 124 10.43 -3.93 14.85
N VAL A 125 10.34 -2.66 15.23
CA VAL A 125 9.08 -1.90 15.16
C VAL A 125 8.63 -1.71 13.71
N THR A 126 9.55 -1.32 12.81
CA THR A 126 9.23 -1.14 11.39
C THR A 126 8.87 -2.48 10.74
N LEU A 127 9.52 -3.59 11.12
CA LEU A 127 9.13 -4.92 10.65
C LEU A 127 7.69 -5.26 11.05
N GLY A 128 7.31 -5.02 12.32
CA GLY A 128 5.94 -5.27 12.76
C GLY A 128 4.89 -4.44 11.98
N ILE A 129 5.21 -3.17 11.69
CA ILE A 129 4.35 -2.29 10.89
C ILE A 129 4.31 -2.77 9.43
N ASP A 130 5.45 -3.00 8.81
CA ASP A 130 5.62 -3.36 7.40
C ASP A 130 5.25 -4.82 7.10
N SER A 131 5.03 -5.67 8.10
CA SER A 131 4.37 -6.97 7.90
C SER A 131 2.85 -6.83 8.01
N SER A 132 2.37 -5.95 8.89
CA SER A 132 0.94 -5.67 9.07
C SER A 132 0.34 -4.89 7.90
N ASP A 133 1.12 -3.99 7.30
CA ASP A 133 0.70 -3.11 6.20
C ASP A 133 0.19 -3.92 4.99
N LYS A 134 0.87 -5.02 4.63
CA LYS A 134 0.51 -5.90 3.50
C LYS A 134 -0.82 -6.58 3.73
N CYS A 135 -1.07 -7.03 4.96
CA CYS A 135 -2.34 -7.64 5.34
C CYS A 135 -3.49 -6.64 5.23
N LEU A 136 -3.29 -5.42 5.75
CA LEU A 136 -4.30 -4.37 5.67
C LEU A 136 -4.55 -3.93 4.22
N GLY A 137 -3.49 -3.74 3.43
CA GLY A 137 -3.57 -3.41 2.02
C GLY A 137 -4.24 -4.52 1.19
N ALA A 138 -3.93 -5.79 1.46
CA ALA A 138 -4.54 -6.94 0.81
C ALA A 138 -6.04 -7.03 1.10
N LEU A 139 -6.44 -6.84 2.36
CA LEU A 139 -7.86 -6.77 2.73
C LEU A 139 -8.55 -5.58 2.07
N TRP A 140 -7.93 -4.40 2.05
CA TRP A 140 -8.48 -3.22 1.39
C TRP A 140 -8.73 -3.47 -0.11
N ILE A 141 -7.75 -4.02 -0.85
CA ILE A 141 -7.90 -4.36 -2.27
C ILE A 141 -9.00 -5.40 -2.44
N GLY A 142 -8.96 -6.48 -1.65
CA GLY A 142 -9.91 -7.58 -1.73
C GLY A 142 -11.35 -7.11 -1.50
N LEU A 143 -11.61 -6.36 -0.43
CA LEU A 143 -12.95 -5.86 -0.11
C LEU A 143 -13.42 -4.79 -1.10
N SER A 144 -12.54 -3.91 -1.58
CA SER A 144 -12.87 -2.94 -2.63
C SER A 144 -13.29 -3.64 -3.93
N CYS A 145 -12.57 -4.70 -4.29
CA CYS A 145 -12.88 -5.52 -5.45
C CYS A 145 -14.16 -6.35 -5.26
N LEU A 146 -14.39 -6.88 -4.06
CA LEU A 146 -15.62 -7.58 -3.72
C LEU A 146 -16.84 -6.65 -3.83
N ALA A 147 -16.72 -5.41 -3.34
CA ALA A 147 -17.74 -4.37 -3.48
C ALA A 147 -18.03 -4.03 -4.94
N ALA A 148 -16.99 -3.97 -5.79
CA ALA A 148 -17.20 -3.79 -7.23
C ALA A 148 -17.94 -4.98 -7.86
N LEU A 149 -17.57 -6.22 -7.50
CA LEU A 149 -18.21 -7.42 -8.04
C LEU A 149 -19.68 -7.57 -7.59
N THR A 150 -20.00 -7.22 -6.34
CA THR A 150 -21.38 -7.23 -5.84
C THR A 150 -22.23 -6.19 -6.57
N ALA A 151 -21.68 -5.01 -6.85
CA ALA A 151 -22.33 -3.98 -7.66
C ALA A 151 -22.63 -4.46 -9.10
N LEU A 152 -21.66 -5.14 -9.74
CA LEU A 152 -21.85 -5.69 -11.09
C LEU A 152 -22.94 -6.79 -11.12
N LYS A 153 -23.01 -7.64 -10.10
CA LYS A 153 -24.06 -8.67 -9.98
C LYS A 153 -25.45 -8.05 -9.79
N ALA A 154 -25.58 -7.02 -8.96
CA ALA A 154 -26.85 -6.34 -8.72
C ALA A 154 -27.41 -5.71 -10.01
N LYS A 155 -26.54 -5.20 -10.90
CA LYS A 155 -26.95 -4.69 -12.23
C LYS A 155 -27.44 -5.76 -13.19
N ALA A 156 -26.92 -6.99 -13.08
CA ALA A 156 -27.28 -8.10 -13.95
C ALA A 156 -28.56 -8.85 -13.50
N ALA A 157 -29.07 -8.57 -12.30
CA ALA A 157 -30.31 -9.15 -11.82
C ALA A 157 -31.51 -8.59 -12.62
N PRO A 158 -32.51 -9.43 -12.96
CA PRO A 158 -33.72 -8.95 -13.62
C PRO A 158 -34.39 -7.86 -12.78
N LYS A 159 -34.95 -6.83 -13.44
CA LYS A 159 -35.66 -5.73 -12.76
C LYS A 159 -36.63 -6.29 -11.72
N ALA A 160 -36.36 -6.04 -10.44
CA ALA A 160 -37.29 -6.34 -9.37
C ALA A 160 -38.58 -5.53 -9.53
N LEU A 161 -39.67 -6.03 -8.94
CA LEU A 161 -41.02 -5.47 -9.03
C LEU A 161 -41.07 -3.95 -8.76
N PRO A 162 -42.01 -3.24 -9.40
CA PRO A 162 -42.20 -1.80 -9.19
C PRO A 162 -42.42 -1.49 -7.70
N GLY A 163 -41.59 -0.60 -7.14
CA GLY A 163 -41.66 -0.12 -5.75
C GLY A 163 -40.41 -0.38 -4.89
N ALA A 164 -39.46 -1.19 -5.35
CA ALA A 164 -38.19 -1.36 -4.65
C ALA A 164 -37.31 -0.09 -4.75
N VAL A 165 -36.84 0.44 -3.62
CA VAL A 165 -35.82 1.49 -3.59
C VAL A 165 -34.55 0.93 -4.22
N HIS A 166 -34.27 1.33 -5.47
CA HIS A 166 -33.09 0.86 -6.18
C HIS A 166 -31.84 1.53 -5.60
N PRO A 167 -30.78 0.77 -5.26
CA PRO A 167 -29.47 1.38 -5.17
C PRO A 167 -29.19 2.05 -6.52
N LYS A 168 -28.77 3.32 -6.49
CA LYS A 168 -28.50 4.08 -7.72
C LYS A 168 -27.51 3.30 -8.57
N ALA A 169 -27.85 3.06 -9.84
CA ALA A 169 -26.98 2.33 -10.74
C ALA A 169 -25.64 3.08 -10.88
N ILE A 170 -24.55 2.42 -10.49
CA ILE A 170 -23.20 2.89 -10.76
C ILE A 170 -23.03 2.93 -12.28
N LEU A 171 -22.56 4.05 -12.83
CA LEU A 171 -22.27 4.15 -14.25
C LEU A 171 -21.18 3.10 -14.61
N PRO A 172 -21.22 2.48 -15.80
CA PRO A 172 -20.18 1.53 -16.23
C PRO A 172 -18.75 2.07 -16.08
N THR A 173 -18.59 3.39 -16.16
CA THR A 173 -17.35 4.16 -16.02
C THR A 173 -16.90 4.36 -14.56
N GLU A 174 -17.84 4.26 -13.62
CA GLU A 174 -17.60 4.36 -12.18
C GLU A 174 -17.24 3.00 -11.59
N ALA A 175 -17.80 1.90 -12.13
CA ALA A 175 -17.51 0.53 -11.70
C ALA A 175 -16.10 0.07 -12.14
N LEU A 176 -15.43 -0.69 -11.28
CA LEU A 176 -14.19 -1.39 -11.66
C LEU A 176 -14.49 -2.43 -12.76
N PRO A 177 -13.62 -2.59 -13.78
CA PRO A 177 -13.74 -3.67 -14.76
C PRO A 177 -13.77 -5.02 -14.06
N LYS A 178 -14.68 -5.91 -14.48
CA LYS A 178 -14.85 -7.24 -13.83
C LYS A 178 -13.54 -8.01 -13.72
N ALA A 179 -12.72 -8.01 -14.78
CA ALA A 179 -11.42 -8.68 -14.78
C ALA A 179 -10.48 -8.11 -13.72
N LEU A 180 -10.40 -6.78 -13.61
CA LEU A 180 -9.58 -6.11 -12.60
C LEU A 180 -10.08 -6.39 -11.17
N ALA A 181 -11.39 -6.43 -10.97
CA ALA A 181 -11.98 -6.75 -9.68
C ALA A 181 -11.75 -8.22 -9.28
N VAL A 182 -11.89 -9.18 -10.21
CA VAL A 182 -11.56 -10.59 -9.94
C VAL A 182 -10.07 -10.76 -9.60
N ALA A 183 -9.19 -10.14 -10.40
CA ALA A 183 -7.75 -10.20 -10.16
C ALA A 183 -7.37 -9.58 -8.80
N GLY A 184 -7.93 -8.42 -8.47
CA GLY A 184 -7.68 -7.77 -7.18
C GLY A 184 -8.24 -8.55 -5.99
N LEU A 185 -9.41 -9.19 -6.13
CA LEU A 185 -9.94 -10.07 -5.09
C LEU A 185 -9.03 -11.28 -4.85
N GLY A 186 -8.55 -11.92 -5.93
CA GLY A 186 -7.60 -13.04 -5.85
C GLY A 186 -6.27 -12.62 -5.21
N LEU A 187 -5.73 -11.47 -5.64
CA LEU A 187 -4.52 -10.89 -5.05
C LEU A 187 -4.68 -10.63 -3.55
N GLY A 188 -5.78 -9.98 -3.14
CA GLY A 188 -6.06 -9.68 -1.74
C GLY A 188 -6.17 -10.95 -0.89
N ALA A 189 -6.91 -11.95 -1.37
CA ALA A 189 -7.04 -13.23 -0.66
C ALA A 189 -5.69 -13.97 -0.54
N ALA A 190 -4.91 -14.04 -1.63
CA ALA A 190 -3.64 -14.74 -1.65
C ALA A 190 -2.60 -14.07 -0.74
N VAL A 191 -2.44 -12.74 -0.83
CA VAL A 191 -1.49 -12.01 0.01
C VAL A 191 -1.88 -12.09 1.49
N PHE A 192 -3.17 -11.93 1.80
CA PHE A 192 -3.62 -12.02 3.19
C PHE A 192 -3.37 -13.42 3.77
N ALA A 193 -3.63 -14.48 3.00
CA ALA A 193 -3.32 -15.85 3.42
C ALA A 193 -1.80 -16.06 3.63
N LEU A 194 -0.96 -15.58 2.71
CA LEU A 194 0.49 -15.65 2.84
C LEU A 194 0.99 -14.88 4.08
N GLY A 195 0.47 -13.68 4.33
CA GLY A 195 0.85 -12.86 5.48
C GLY A 195 0.45 -13.44 6.84
N LEU A 196 -0.57 -14.31 6.87
CA LEU A 196 -0.94 -15.06 8.08
C LEU A 196 -0.18 -16.38 8.24
N ALA A 197 0.19 -17.01 7.13
CA ALA A 197 0.79 -18.34 7.13
C ALA A 197 2.32 -18.31 7.30
N LEU A 198 2.97 -17.22 6.85
CA LEU A 198 4.42 -17.12 6.81
C LEU A 198 4.96 -16.24 7.94
N PRO A 199 6.19 -16.49 8.42
CA PRO A 199 6.87 -15.60 9.36
C PRO A 199 6.96 -14.16 8.84
N ALA A 200 6.98 -13.19 9.75
CA ALA A 200 7.02 -11.76 9.41
C ALA A 200 8.23 -11.35 8.55
N ASN A 201 9.35 -12.07 8.71
CA ASN A 201 10.58 -11.85 7.95
C ASN A 201 10.63 -12.63 6.62
N ASP A 202 9.61 -13.42 6.29
CA ASP A 202 9.53 -14.09 4.99
C ASP A 202 9.17 -13.07 3.90
N PRO A 203 9.98 -12.95 2.83
CA PRO A 203 9.77 -11.93 1.83
C PRO A 203 8.65 -12.26 0.82
N SER A 204 8.10 -13.48 0.81
CA SER A 204 7.16 -13.95 -0.21
C SER A 204 5.88 -13.11 -0.25
N ALA A 205 5.33 -12.76 0.93
CA ALA A 205 4.17 -11.88 1.02
C ALA A 205 4.50 -10.47 0.51
N SER A 206 5.69 -9.95 0.80
CA SER A 206 6.19 -8.66 0.28
C SER A 206 6.25 -8.64 -1.24
N PHE A 207 6.82 -9.68 -1.85
CA PHE A 207 6.96 -9.75 -3.30
C PHE A 207 5.61 -9.90 -3.99
N ALA A 208 4.76 -10.80 -3.49
CA ALA A 208 3.42 -11.01 -4.04
C ALA A 208 2.57 -9.73 -3.95
N PHE A 209 2.61 -9.06 -2.79
CA PHE A 209 1.91 -7.80 -2.59
C PHE A 209 2.48 -6.69 -3.47
N GLY A 210 3.80 -6.45 -3.44
CA GLY A 210 4.43 -5.35 -4.18
C GLY A 210 4.19 -5.46 -5.69
N ILE A 211 4.50 -6.61 -6.30
CA ILE A 211 4.33 -6.79 -7.75
C ILE A 211 2.84 -6.77 -8.11
N GLY A 212 2.01 -7.50 -7.38
CA GLY A 212 0.57 -7.57 -7.65
C GLY A 212 -0.13 -6.21 -7.54
N THR A 213 0.20 -5.43 -6.51
CA THR A 213 -0.40 -4.10 -6.29
C THR A 213 0.06 -3.08 -7.31
N ILE A 214 1.32 -3.13 -7.78
CA ILE A 214 1.80 -2.28 -8.88
C ILE A 214 0.93 -2.48 -10.12
N PHE A 215 0.75 -3.72 -10.58
CA PHE A 215 -0.11 -3.99 -11.73
C PHE A 215 -1.54 -3.55 -11.47
N TRP A 216 -2.09 -3.85 -10.29
CA TRP A 216 -3.45 -3.46 -9.95
C TRP A 216 -3.66 -1.94 -9.98
N TRP A 217 -2.75 -1.15 -9.39
CA TRP A 217 -2.79 0.32 -9.43
C TRP A 217 -2.62 0.89 -10.84
N LEU A 218 -1.81 0.26 -11.68
CA LEU A 218 -1.64 0.65 -13.08
C LEU A 218 -2.94 0.46 -13.84
N PHE A 219 -3.53 -0.73 -13.82
CA PHE A 219 -4.78 -0.98 -14.52
C PHE A 219 -5.95 -0.16 -13.95
N LEU A 220 -6.02 -0.01 -12.62
CA LEU A 220 -7.02 0.85 -11.99
C LEU A 220 -6.87 2.30 -12.42
N GLY A 221 -5.65 2.85 -12.38
CA GLY A 221 -5.42 4.24 -12.78
C GLY A 221 -5.71 4.49 -14.25
N LEU A 222 -5.36 3.55 -15.15
CA LEU A 222 -5.67 3.66 -16.57
C LEU A 222 -7.18 3.67 -16.80
N HIS A 223 -7.92 2.84 -16.06
CA HIS A 223 -9.38 2.83 -16.09
C HIS A 223 -9.96 4.15 -15.58
N MET A 224 -9.47 4.67 -14.45
CA MET A 224 -9.97 5.91 -13.85
C MET A 224 -9.67 7.17 -14.70
N LEU A 225 -8.64 7.13 -15.55
CA LEU A 225 -8.27 8.23 -16.44
C LEU A 225 -9.03 8.24 -17.77
N ARG A 226 -9.72 7.14 -18.15
CA ARG A 226 -10.54 7.11 -19.35
C ARG A 226 -11.76 8.02 -19.16
N ARG A 227 -11.83 9.11 -19.93
CA ARG A 227 -13.01 9.98 -19.96
C ARG A 227 -14.11 9.35 -20.82
N PRO A 228 -15.38 9.41 -20.39
CA PRO A 228 -16.51 8.95 -21.19
C PRO A 228 -16.74 9.77 -22.47
N GLU A 229 -16.29 11.02 -22.53
CA GLU A 229 -16.58 11.92 -23.67
C GLU A 229 -15.80 11.62 -24.97
N LEU A 230 -14.98 10.56 -25.04
CA LEU A 230 -14.18 10.20 -26.22
C LEU A 230 -14.38 8.75 -26.70
N ALA A 231 -15.44 8.06 -26.25
CA ALA A 231 -15.75 6.67 -26.61
C ALA A 231 -17.12 6.52 -27.28
#